data_AF-A0A7S0X9Y7-F1
#
_entry.id   AF-A0A7S0X9Y7-F1
#
_cell.length_a   1.000
_cell.length_b   1.000
_cell.length_c   1.000
_cell.angle_alpha   90.00
_cell.angle_beta   90.00
_cell.angle_gamma   90.00
#
_symmetry.space_group_name_H-M   'P 1'
#
loop_
_entity.id
_entity.type
_entity.pdbx_description
1 polymer ?
#
loop_
_entity_poly.entity_id
_entity_poly.type
_entity_poly.pdbx_seq_one_letter_code
_entity_poly.pdbx_strand_id
1 'polypeptide(L)'
;GNSGGSSRGGGGGGGLYTPEAASVLMRDFAERWKGAIEQMHRDVITHFSNLQRGMDILQRTLSQLLIYYTRFTGPEGVLARMGPDGAALCKGAVTNPAFIYEIKRHSQSRVV
;
A
#
# COMPACT_ATOMS: atom_id res chain seq x y z
N GLY A 1 -45.39 -16.88 -11.35
CA GLY A 1 -44.65 -17.84 -10.52
C GLY A 1 -43.45 -17.13 -9.95
N ASN A 2 -43.38 -17.00 -8.62
CA ASN A 2 -42.28 -16.39 -7.91
C ASN A 2 -41.47 -17.50 -7.22
N SER A 3 -40.22 -17.68 -7.64
CA SER A 3 -39.20 -18.48 -6.95
C SER A 3 -37.87 -17.82 -7.35
N GLY A 4 -37.21 -17.04 -6.52
CA GLY A 4 -36.76 -17.40 -5.18
C GLY A 4 -35.25 -17.63 -5.29
N GLY A 5 -34.49 -16.55 -5.11
CA GLY A 5 -33.04 -16.56 -5.18
C GLY A 5 -32.41 -17.41 -4.07
N SER A 6 -31.21 -17.91 -4.34
CA SER A 6 -30.25 -18.34 -3.32
C SER A 6 -28.87 -18.47 -3.97
N SER A 7 -28.22 -17.32 -4.14
CA SER A 7 -26.78 -17.25 -4.41
C SER A 7 -26.04 -17.72 -3.15
N ARG A 8 -25.78 -19.03 -3.07
CA ARG A 8 -24.91 -19.61 -2.06
C ARG A 8 -23.46 -19.40 -2.51
N GLY A 9 -22.90 -18.25 -2.13
CA GLY A 9 -21.46 -18.05 -2.13
C GLY A 9 -20.83 -18.95 -1.08
N GLY A 10 -20.17 -20.01 -1.53
CA GLY A 10 -19.43 -20.93 -0.68
C GLY A 10 -18.18 -20.26 -0.13
N GLY A 11 -18.24 -19.84 1.13
CA GLY A 11 -17.09 -19.47 1.93
C GLY A 11 -16.30 -20.72 2.32
N GLY A 12 -15.03 -20.79 1.90
CA GLY A 12 -14.14 -21.90 2.18
C GLY A 12 -12.69 -21.55 1.86
N GLY A 13 -12.03 -20.81 2.76
CA GLY A 13 -10.60 -20.51 2.68
C GLY A 13 -10.18 -19.54 3.80
N GLY A 14 -9.39 -20.03 4.76
CA GLY A 14 -9.25 -19.45 6.10
C GLY A 14 -8.66 -18.03 6.23
N GLY A 15 -9.29 -17.25 7.11
CA GLY A 15 -8.71 -16.35 8.13
C GLY A 15 -7.84 -15.15 7.73
N LEU A 16 -7.09 -15.19 6.63
CA LEU A 16 -6.08 -14.17 6.29
C LEU A 16 -6.40 -13.36 5.03
N TYR A 17 -7.32 -13.86 4.19
CA TYR A 17 -7.71 -13.22 2.93
C TYR A 17 -9.17 -12.78 2.95
N THR A 18 -9.56 -12.01 3.98
CA THR A 18 -10.91 -11.46 4.08
C THR A 18 -10.93 -9.94 3.88
N PRO A 19 -12.02 -9.36 3.36
CA PRO A 19 -12.18 -7.91 3.27
C PRO A 19 -12.02 -7.20 4.61
N GLU A 20 -12.43 -7.81 5.72
CA GLU A 20 -12.32 -7.23 7.06
C GLU A 20 -10.85 -7.09 7.48
N ALA A 21 -10.06 -8.14 7.33
CA ALA A 21 -8.61 -8.11 7.60
C ALA A 21 -7.91 -7.07 6.70
N ALA A 22 -8.29 -7.03 5.43
CA ALA A 22 -7.78 -6.05 4.48
C ALA A 22 -8.14 -4.61 4.87
N SER A 23 -9.34 -4.36 5.40
CA SER A 23 -9.78 -3.02 5.83
C SER A 23 -8.93 -2.49 7.00
N VAL A 24 -8.60 -3.35 7.97
CA VAL A 24 -7.75 -3.00 9.11
C VAL A 24 -6.34 -2.67 8.64
N LEU A 25 -5.79 -3.50 7.76
CA LEU A 25 -4.47 -3.27 7.14
C LEU A 25 -4.44 -1.94 6.36
N MET A 26 -5.48 -1.64 5.58
CA MET A 26 -5.55 -0.41 4.79
C MET A 26 -5.62 0.84 5.66
N ARG A 27 -6.45 0.82 6.71
CA ARG A 27 -6.55 1.93 7.67
C ARG A 27 -5.20 2.19 8.33
N ASP A 28 -4.62 1.16 8.89
CA ASP A 28 -3.34 1.23 9.58
C ASP A 28 -2.21 1.70 8.65
N PHE A 29 -2.18 1.22 7.40
CA PHE A 29 -1.24 1.70 6.40
C PHE A 29 -1.45 3.20 6.12
N ALA A 30 -2.69 3.64 5.90
CA ALA A 30 -3.03 5.03 5.60
C ALA A 30 -2.64 6.01 6.72
N GLU A 31 -2.66 5.56 7.98
CA GLU A 31 -2.24 6.35 9.14
C GLU A 31 -0.71 6.46 9.26
N ARG A 32 0.02 5.39 8.95
CA ARG A 32 1.45 5.28 9.32
C ARG A 32 2.44 5.51 8.17
N TRP A 33 2.03 5.36 6.91
CA TRP A 33 2.96 5.31 5.78
C TRP A 33 3.86 6.55 5.66
N LYS A 34 3.34 7.76 5.88
CA LYS A 34 4.14 9.00 5.79
C LYS A 34 5.25 9.04 6.85
N GLY A 35 4.88 8.76 8.10
CA GLY A 35 5.84 8.73 9.21
C GLY A 35 6.90 7.66 9.02
N ALA A 36 6.53 6.49 8.48
CA ALA A 36 7.46 5.44 8.14
C ALA A 36 8.46 5.87 7.05
N ILE A 37 8.00 6.53 5.98
CA ILE A 37 8.89 7.05 4.92
C ILE A 37 9.87 8.08 5.49
N GLU A 38 9.38 9.01 6.32
CA GLU A 38 10.22 10.02 6.96
C GLU A 38 11.27 9.38 7.88
N GLN A 39 10.88 8.36 8.64
CA GLN A 39 11.81 7.61 9.48
C GLN A 39 12.88 6.89 8.66
N MET A 40 12.50 6.22 7.57
CA MET A 40 13.45 5.57 6.66
C MET A 40 14.43 6.59 6.06
N HIS A 41 13.97 7.80 5.74
CA HIS A 41 14.84 8.87 5.26
C HIS A 41 15.83 9.35 6.35
N ARG A 42 15.36 9.57 7.58
CA ARG A 42 16.24 9.92 8.71
C ARG A 42 17.28 8.84 8.99
N ASP A 43 16.89 7.57 8.93
CA ASP A 43 17.80 6.45 9.15
C ASP A 43 18.87 6.41 8.06
N VAL A 44 18.52 6.73 6.81
CA VAL A 44 19.48 6.84 5.71
C VAL A 44 20.48 7.95 5.96
N ILE A 45 20.02 9.15 6.33
CA ILE A 45 20.91 10.28 6.63
C ILE A 45 21.83 9.98 7.81
N THR A 46 21.31 9.30 8.84
CA THR A 46 22.04 9.10 10.11
C THR A 46 23.05 7.96 10.02
N HIS A 47 22.71 6.86 9.34
CA HIS A 47 23.48 5.62 9.44
C HIS A 47 24.30 5.28 8.19
N PHE A 48 24.01 5.88 7.02
CA PHE A 48 24.79 5.60 5.81
C PHE A 48 25.98 6.55 5.69
N SER A 49 27.18 6.00 5.82
CA SER A 49 28.44 6.73 5.59
C SER A 49 28.60 7.23 4.15
N ASN A 50 27.97 6.54 3.18
CA ASN A 50 27.84 7.01 1.80
C ASN A 50 26.38 7.37 1.53
N LEU A 51 26.06 8.66 1.68
CA LEU A 51 24.70 9.16 1.52
C LEU A 51 24.14 8.92 0.12
N GLN A 52 24.96 9.05 -0.94
CA GLN A 52 24.50 8.79 -2.31
C GLN A 52 23.98 7.35 -2.45
N ARG A 53 24.73 6.36 -1.95
CA ARG A 53 24.28 4.95 -1.96
C ARG A 53 23.05 4.73 -1.08
N GLY A 54 23.00 5.37 0.09
CA GLY A 54 21.84 5.30 0.98
C GLY A 54 20.56 5.84 0.33
N MET A 55 20.66 6.97 -0.36
CA MET A 55 19.54 7.58 -1.09
C MET A 55 19.10 6.74 -2.29
N ASP A 56 20.03 6.11 -3.02
CA ASP A 56 19.70 5.18 -4.09
C ASP A 56 18.92 3.96 -3.55
N ILE A 57 19.30 3.43 -2.38
CA ILE A 57 18.59 2.34 -1.70
C ILE A 57 17.20 2.78 -1.25
N LEU A 58 17.08 3.99 -0.67
CA LEU A 58 15.80 4.56 -0.27
C LEU A 58 14.86 4.66 -1.47
N GLN A 59 15.33 5.24 -2.58
CA GLN A 59 14.54 5.39 -3.79
C GLN A 59 14.04 4.04 -4.33
N ARG A 60 14.92 3.04 -4.40
CA ARG A 60 14.54 1.68 -4.86
C ARG A 60 13.50 1.05 -3.92
N THR A 61 13.69 1.19 -2.61
CA THR A 61 12.78 0.65 -1.60
C THR A 61 11.40 1.28 -1.69
N LEU A 62 11.31 2.62 -1.80
CA LEU A 62 10.02 3.30 -1.92
C LEU A 62 9.33 3.03 -3.27
N SER A 63 10.11 2.90 -4.35
CA SER A 63 9.58 2.48 -5.65
C SER A 63 8.97 1.08 -5.57
N GLN A 64 9.66 0.17 -4.87
CA GLN A 64 9.18 -1.19 -4.66
C GLN A 64 7.91 -1.22 -3.77
N LEU A 65 7.84 -0.36 -2.74
CA LEU A 65 6.64 -0.19 -1.93
C LEU A 65 5.44 0.25 -2.78
N LEU A 66 5.63 1.21 -3.70
CA LEU A 66 4.58 1.64 -4.62
C LEU A 66 4.11 0.49 -5.55
N ILE A 67 5.04 -0.34 -6.04
CA ILE A 67 4.69 -1.51 -6.85
C ILE A 67 3.84 -2.51 -6.06
N TYR A 68 4.22 -2.81 -4.81
CA TYR A 68 3.41 -3.71 -3.97
C TYR A 68 2.04 -3.12 -3.66
N TYR A 69 1.98 -1.83 -3.38
CA TYR A 69 0.74 -1.14 -3.08
C TYR A 69 -0.22 -1.14 -4.27
N THR A 70 0.27 -0.90 -5.48
CA THR A 70 -0.54 -0.97 -6.71
C THR A 70 -0.99 -2.39 -7.03
N ARG A 71 -0.16 -3.41 -6.77
CA ARG A 71 -0.58 -4.83 -6.86
C ARG A 71 -1.63 -5.21 -5.81
N PHE A 72 -1.71 -4.48 -4.71
CA PHE A 72 -2.72 -4.71 -3.67
C PHE A 72 -4.05 -4.02 -4.02
N THR A 73 -4.01 -2.72 -4.36
CA THR A 73 -5.20 -1.86 -4.54
C THR A 73 -5.66 -1.67 -5.98
N GLY A 74 -4.85 -2.07 -6.96
CA GLY A 74 -5.12 -1.89 -8.37
C GLY A 74 -6.32 -2.71 -8.89
N PRO A 75 -6.74 -2.46 -10.14
CA PRO A 75 -7.93 -3.07 -10.75
C PRO A 75 -7.84 -4.61 -10.86
N GLU A 76 -6.63 -5.15 -10.95
CA GLU A 76 -6.36 -6.61 -10.96
C GLU A 76 -5.72 -7.10 -9.66
N GLY A 77 -5.68 -6.23 -8.66
CA GLY A 77 -4.98 -6.45 -7.39
C GLY A 77 -5.71 -7.40 -6.45
N VAL A 78 -5.07 -7.65 -5.31
CA VAL A 78 -5.60 -8.56 -4.28
C VAL A 78 -7.01 -8.16 -3.83
N LEU A 79 -7.25 -6.86 -3.61
CA LEU A 79 -8.55 -6.34 -3.19
C LEU A 79 -9.65 -6.55 -4.22
N ALA A 80 -9.34 -6.35 -5.51
CA ALA A 80 -10.31 -6.58 -6.59
C ALA A 80 -10.70 -8.06 -6.70
N ARG A 81 -9.76 -8.98 -6.43
CA ARG A 81 -9.99 -10.43 -6.45
C ARG A 81 -10.82 -10.93 -5.26
N MET A 82 -10.96 -10.14 -4.19
CA MET A 82 -11.80 -10.44 -3.03
C MET A 82 -13.29 -10.18 -3.28
N GLY A 83 -13.68 -9.69 -4.47
CA GLY A 83 -15.06 -9.38 -4.81
C GLY A 83 -15.45 -7.93 -4.53
N PRO A 84 -16.76 -7.60 -4.59
CA PRO A 84 -17.25 -6.22 -4.50
C PRO A 84 -16.83 -5.50 -3.21
N ASP A 85 -16.85 -6.20 -2.07
CA ASP A 85 -16.49 -5.65 -0.77
C ASP A 85 -15.00 -5.28 -0.70
N GLY A 86 -14.13 -6.13 -1.25
CA GLY A 86 -12.70 -5.84 -1.36
C GLY A 86 -12.43 -4.67 -2.30
N ALA A 87 -13.08 -4.64 -3.47
CA ALA A 87 -12.95 -3.54 -4.43
C ALA A 87 -13.43 -2.18 -3.84
N ALA A 88 -14.43 -2.19 -2.96
CA ALA A 88 -14.91 -0.98 -2.30
C ALA A 88 -13.85 -0.36 -1.37
N LEU A 89 -12.95 -1.17 -0.79
CA LEU A 89 -11.87 -0.69 0.07
C LEU A 89 -10.85 0.17 -0.70
N CYS A 90 -10.68 -0.06 -2.02
CA CYS A 90 -9.79 0.74 -2.85
C CYS A 90 -10.16 2.24 -2.87
N LYS A 91 -11.40 2.62 -2.53
CA LYS A 91 -11.82 4.02 -2.44
C LYS A 91 -11.11 4.78 -1.31
N GLY A 92 -10.74 4.09 -0.23
CA GLY A 92 -9.99 4.65 0.90
C GLY A 92 -8.47 4.54 0.74
N ALA A 93 -7.99 4.02 -0.38
CA ALA A 93 -6.57 3.84 -0.64
C ALA A 93 -5.85 5.19 -0.73
N VAL A 94 -4.68 5.29 -0.09
CA VAL A 94 -3.66 6.30 -0.44
C VAL A 94 -3.44 6.28 -1.95
N THR A 95 -3.44 7.45 -2.58
CA THR A 95 -3.35 7.53 -4.04
C THR A 95 -1.90 7.42 -4.51
N ASN A 96 -1.68 6.84 -5.70
CA ASN A 96 -0.34 6.77 -6.30
C ASN A 96 0.34 8.15 -6.42
N PRO A 97 -0.35 9.25 -6.78
CA PRO A 97 0.24 10.59 -6.76
C PRO A 97 0.78 11.01 -5.39
N ALA A 98 0.10 10.67 -4.29
CA ALA A 98 0.56 10.99 -2.94
C ALA A 98 1.88 10.26 -2.60
N PHE A 99 1.99 8.99 -2.98
CA PHE A 99 3.25 8.25 -2.87
C PHE A 99 4.37 8.87 -3.70
N ILE A 100 4.09 9.17 -4.97
CA ILE A 100 5.08 9.75 -5.89
C ILE A 100 5.59 11.09 -5.35
N TYR A 101 4.70 11.92 -4.80
CA TYR A 101 5.07 13.17 -4.15
C TYR A 101 6.04 12.94 -3.00
N GLU A 102 5.72 12.03 -2.07
CA GLU A 102 6.55 11.78 -0.90
C GLU A 102 7.90 11.16 -1.29
N ILE A 103 7.92 10.25 -2.27
CA ILE A 103 9.15 9.70 -2.85
C ILE A 103 10.04 10.81 -3.39
N LYS A 104 9.48 11.71 -4.20
CA LYS A 104 10.22 12.84 -4.76
C LYS A 104 10.74 13.77 -3.66
N ARG A 105 9.89 14.10 -2.68
CA ARG A 105 10.26 14.95 -1.55
C ARG A 105 11.47 14.43 -0.78
N HIS A 106 11.48 13.14 -0.44
CA HIS A 106 12.58 12.56 0.35
C HIS A 106 13.80 12.18 -0.49
N SER A 107 13.64 11.90 -1.79
CA SER A 107 14.79 11.60 -2.70
C SER A 107 15.47 12.86 -3.27
N GLN A 108 14.75 13.97 -3.40
CA GLN A 108 15.25 15.23 -3.94
C GLN A 108 15.71 16.22 -2.89
N SER A 109 15.53 15.93 -1.59
CA SER A 109 16.25 16.60 -0.50
C SER A 109 17.74 16.28 -0.60
N ARG A 110 18.37 16.80 -1.65
CA ARG A 110 19.81 16.95 -1.72
C ARG A 110 20.13 18.01 -0.68
N VAL A 111 20.97 17.63 0.27
CA VAL A 111 21.67 18.52 1.19
C VAL A 111 22.11 19.76 0.41
N VAL A 112 21.50 20.90 0.72
CA VAL A 112 22.04 22.23 0.41
C VAL A 112 23.06 22.59 1.48
#